data_AF-Q7P491-F1
#
_entry.id   AF-Q7P491-F1
#
_cell.length_a   1.000
_cell.length_b   1.000
_cell.length_c   1.000
_cell.angle_alpha   90.00
_cell.angle_beta   90.00
_cell.angle_gamma   90.00
#
_symmetry.space_group_name_H-M   'P 1'
#
loop_
_entity.id
_entity.type
_entity.pdbx_description
1 polymer ?
#
loop_
_entity_poly.entity_id
_entity_poly.type
_entity_poly.pdbx_seq_one_letter_code
_entity_poly.pdbx_strand_id
1 'polypeptide(L)'
;MGSFSAWNCQRKIDTILYQGMVIISEIPSFLTANMILMFFIIKWRILPTAGGITPFIKIEFSWNFILDIIKHAILPSLTLTFLRLSDFYFVSRSAMLQQIQKKYVETAQAKSLGDIYILMRHCLPNAINPIMTRFLLSIQIMFNATLIVENVFKYPGIGKLIRDAVFYRDYLLLQGIFLVITIFILTISLLGENFYQTIEKRKEL
;
A
#
# COMPACT_ATOMS: atom_id res chain seq x y z
N MET A 1 9.14 -5.13 8.93
CA MET A 1 9.80 -6.31 8.33
C MET A 1 11.07 -5.92 7.56
N GLY A 2 11.02 -4.99 6.60
CA GLY A 2 12.21 -4.54 5.84
C GLY A 2 13.37 -4.04 6.71
N SER A 3 13.08 -3.20 7.71
CA SER A 3 14.10 -2.69 8.64
C SER A 3 14.79 -3.77 9.49
N PHE A 4 14.03 -4.78 9.91
CA PHE A 4 14.58 -5.91 10.68
C PHE A 4 15.43 -6.84 9.79
N SER A 5 14.98 -7.08 8.55
CA SER A 5 15.73 -7.84 7.54
C SER A 5 17.07 -7.18 7.22
N ALA A 6 17.09 -5.85 7.06
CA ALA A 6 18.30 -5.09 6.78
C ALA A 6 19.34 -5.16 7.91
N TRP A 7 18.90 -5.19 9.17
CA TRP A 7 19.81 -5.35 10.31
C TRP A 7 20.42 -6.75 10.38
N ASN A 8 19.61 -7.77 10.12
CA ASN A 8 20.04 -9.17 10.10
C ASN A 8 20.59 -9.60 8.73
N CYS A 9 21.17 -8.67 7.97
CA CYS A 9 21.69 -8.91 6.63
C CYS A 9 22.61 -10.16 6.63
N GLN A 10 22.43 -11.05 5.65
CA GLN A 10 23.18 -12.32 5.50
C GLN A 10 22.84 -13.43 6.51
N ARG A 11 21.92 -13.23 7.46
CA ARG A 11 21.39 -14.35 8.26
C ARG A 11 20.30 -15.09 7.48
N LYS A 12 20.13 -16.39 7.76
CA LYS A 12 19.10 -17.23 7.12
C LYS A 12 17.70 -16.62 7.14
N ILE A 13 17.36 -15.90 8.22
CA ILE A 13 16.08 -15.20 8.38
C ILE A 13 15.90 -14.10 7.32
N ASP A 14 16.95 -13.31 7.05
CA ASP A 14 16.92 -12.28 6.00
C ASP A 14 16.79 -12.91 4.61
N THR A 15 17.55 -13.98 4.33
CA THR A 15 17.46 -14.70 3.06
C THR A 15 16.06 -15.24 2.79
N ILE A 16 15.43 -15.89 3.78
CA ILE A 16 14.07 -16.43 3.65
C ILE A 16 13.05 -15.30 3.44
N LEU A 17 13.13 -14.22 4.22
CA LEU A 17 12.22 -13.08 4.07
C LEU A 17 12.36 -12.41 2.72
N TYR A 18 13.60 -12.17 2.27
CA TYR A 18 13.88 -11.54 0.98
C TYR A 18 13.37 -12.41 -0.17
N GLN A 19 13.70 -13.70 -0.19
CA GLN A 19 13.24 -14.64 -1.22
C GLN A 19 11.71 -14.75 -1.23
N GLY A 20 11.07 -14.81 -0.05
CA GLY A 20 9.61 -14.84 0.06
C GLY A 20 8.97 -13.59 -0.55
N MET A 21 9.53 -12.40 -0.30
CA MET A 21 9.01 -11.14 -0.84
C MET A 21 9.22 -11.01 -2.35
N VAL A 22 10.34 -11.54 -2.87
CA VAL A 22 10.60 -11.63 -4.32
C VAL A 22 9.56 -12.52 -4.98
N ILE A 23 9.32 -13.73 -4.44
CA ILE A 23 8.30 -14.63 -5.00
C ILE A 23 6.93 -13.94 -5.03
N ILE A 24 6.55 -13.23 -3.96
CA ILE A 24 5.27 -12.51 -3.91
C ILE A 24 5.23 -11.37 -4.95
N SER A 25 6.34 -10.67 -5.23
CA SER A 25 6.36 -9.58 -6.20
C SER A 25 6.29 -10.04 -7.65
N GLU A 26 6.76 -11.25 -7.95
CA GLU A 26 6.69 -11.81 -9.31
C GLU A 26 5.29 -12.33 -9.68
N ILE A 27 4.40 -12.55 -8.70
CA ILE A 27 3.06 -13.03 -8.98
C ILE A 27 2.22 -11.88 -9.57
N PRO A 28 1.59 -12.05 -10.75
CA PRO A 28 0.73 -11.04 -11.32
C PRO A 28 -0.40 -10.63 -10.36
N SER A 29 -0.64 -9.33 -10.24
CA SER A 29 -1.58 -8.76 -9.27
C SER A 29 -3.01 -9.28 -9.41
N PHE A 30 -3.49 -9.50 -10.65
CA PHE A 30 -4.78 -10.13 -10.90
C PHE A 30 -4.84 -11.57 -10.39
N LEU A 31 -3.78 -12.36 -10.57
CA LEU A 31 -3.73 -13.74 -10.09
C LEU A 31 -3.75 -13.77 -8.56
N THR A 32 -2.95 -12.92 -7.91
CA THR A 32 -2.95 -12.77 -6.44
C THR A 32 -4.33 -12.41 -5.90
N ALA A 33 -5.02 -11.46 -6.54
CA ALA A 33 -6.37 -11.07 -6.16
C ALA A 33 -7.37 -12.24 -6.29
N ASN A 34 -7.30 -13.01 -7.39
CA ASN A 34 -8.14 -14.19 -7.57
C ASN A 34 -7.83 -15.30 -6.56
N MET A 35 -6.56 -15.52 -6.22
CA MET A 35 -6.16 -16.51 -5.21
C MET A 35 -6.70 -16.14 -3.83
N ILE A 36 -6.59 -14.87 -3.44
CA ILE A 36 -7.17 -14.36 -2.17
C ILE A 36 -8.68 -14.55 -2.19
N LEU A 37 -9.35 -14.17 -3.28
CA LEU A 37 -10.79 -14.36 -3.44
C LEU A 37 -11.18 -15.84 -3.28
N MET A 38 -10.54 -16.75 -4.02
CA MET A 38 -10.82 -18.19 -3.96
C MET A 38 -10.61 -18.76 -2.56
N PHE A 39 -9.53 -18.36 -1.88
CA PHE A 39 -9.25 -18.80 -0.52
C PHE A 39 -10.38 -18.41 0.45
N PHE A 40 -10.86 -17.17 0.37
CA PHE A 40 -11.95 -16.68 1.22
C PHE A 40 -13.31 -17.29 0.88
N ILE A 41 -13.59 -17.51 -0.42
CA ILE A 41 -14.80 -18.22 -0.88
C ILE A 41 -14.85 -19.64 -0.30
N ILE A 42 -13.74 -20.39 -0.39
CA ILE A 42 -13.73 -21.81 -0.07
C ILE A 42 -13.68 -22.02 1.44
N LYS A 43 -12.82 -21.28 2.16
CA LYS A 43 -12.47 -21.62 3.53
C LYS A 43 -13.24 -20.83 4.59
N TRP A 44 -13.42 -19.53 4.40
CA TRP A 44 -13.93 -18.66 5.45
C TRP A 44 -15.39 -18.30 5.29
N ARG A 45 -15.93 -18.08 4.07
CA ARG A 45 -17.37 -17.79 3.80
C ARG A 45 -18.03 -16.67 4.66
N ILE A 46 -17.27 -15.99 5.54
CA ILE A 46 -17.74 -14.99 6.50
C ILE A 46 -17.82 -13.61 5.86
N LEU A 47 -16.97 -13.34 4.87
CA LEU A 47 -16.91 -12.05 4.19
C LEU A 47 -17.65 -12.11 2.84
N PRO A 48 -18.35 -11.04 2.46
CA PRO A 48 -18.95 -10.94 1.15
C PRO A 48 -17.86 -11.00 0.07
N THR A 49 -18.09 -11.84 -0.92
CA THR A 49 -17.10 -12.16 -1.97
C THR A 49 -17.28 -11.31 -3.21
N ALA A 50 -18.42 -10.61 -3.33
CA ALA A 50 -18.70 -9.73 -4.45
C ALA A 50 -19.69 -8.60 -4.09
N GLY A 51 -19.58 -7.47 -4.78
CA GLY A 51 -20.51 -6.34 -4.66
C GLY A 51 -20.09 -5.32 -3.60
N GLY A 52 -20.81 -4.19 -3.54
CA GLY A 52 -20.57 -3.13 -2.56
C GLY A 52 -21.63 -3.02 -1.45
N ILE A 53 -22.77 -3.69 -1.63
CA ILE A 53 -23.93 -3.67 -0.73
C ILE A 53 -24.61 -5.04 -0.84
N THR A 54 -25.11 -5.59 0.26
CA THR A 54 -25.93 -6.81 0.25
C THR A 54 -27.23 -6.53 -0.52
N PRO A 55 -27.65 -7.43 -1.44
CA PRO A 55 -28.92 -7.28 -2.15
C PRO A 55 -30.10 -7.07 -1.18
N PHE A 56 -31.04 -6.20 -1.54
CA PHE A 56 -32.28 -5.91 -0.79
C PHE A 56 -32.15 -5.08 0.49
N ILE A 57 -30.97 -4.54 0.82
CA ILE A 57 -30.85 -3.51 1.87
C ILE A 57 -31.44 -2.19 1.36
N LYS A 58 -32.31 -1.56 2.17
CA LYS A 58 -32.79 -0.19 1.89
C LYS A 58 -31.62 0.78 1.97
N ILE A 59 -31.45 1.60 0.94
CA ILE A 59 -30.46 2.67 0.89
C ILE A 59 -30.94 3.80 1.80
N GLU A 60 -30.68 3.66 3.09
CA GLU A 60 -30.95 4.64 4.13
C GLU A 60 -29.64 4.93 4.88
N PHE A 61 -29.44 6.18 5.29
CA PHE A 61 -28.25 6.57 6.06
C PHE A 61 -28.34 6.04 7.50
N SER A 62 -28.11 4.73 7.64
CA SER A 62 -28.19 3.98 8.88
C SER A 62 -26.84 3.35 9.20
N TRP A 63 -26.53 3.16 10.48
CA TRP A 63 -25.33 2.46 10.94
C TRP A 63 -25.19 1.07 10.31
N ASN A 64 -26.31 0.37 10.08
CA ASN A 64 -26.31 -0.94 9.44
C ASN A 64 -25.85 -0.88 7.98
N PHE A 65 -26.18 0.19 7.26
CA PHE A 65 -25.75 0.40 5.88
C PHE A 65 -24.25 0.69 5.79
N ILE A 66 -23.73 1.52 6.69
CA ILE A 66 -22.29 1.82 6.75
C ILE A 66 -21.48 0.55 7.09
N LEU A 67 -21.94 -0.24 8.06
CA LEU A 67 -21.30 -1.50 8.44
C LEU A 67 -21.32 -2.52 7.28
N ASP A 68 -22.38 -2.55 6.49
CA ASP A 68 -22.47 -3.41 5.31
C ASP A 68 -21.44 -3.03 4.24
N ILE A 69 -21.32 -1.73 3.92
CA ILE A 69 -20.31 -1.22 2.99
C ILE A 69 -18.89 -1.56 3.47
N ILE A 70 -18.60 -1.32 4.75
CA ILE A 70 -17.27 -1.62 5.32
C ILE A 70 -16.98 -3.11 5.19
N LYS A 71 -17.94 -3.99 5.51
CA LYS A 71 -17.76 -5.45 5.35
C LYS A 71 -17.42 -5.84 3.91
N HIS A 72 -18.07 -5.22 2.93
CA HIS A 72 -17.77 -5.44 1.50
C HIS A 72 -16.42 -4.87 1.07
N ALA A 73 -15.93 -3.82 1.72
CA ALA A 73 -14.64 -3.19 1.42
C ALA A 73 -13.43 -3.90 2.05
N ILE A 74 -13.61 -4.71 3.09
CA ILE A 74 -12.50 -5.37 3.82
C ILE A 74 -11.65 -6.23 2.88
N LEU A 75 -12.26 -7.11 2.10
CA LEU A 75 -11.54 -8.07 1.26
C LEU A 75 -10.80 -7.38 0.07
N PRO A 76 -11.44 -6.44 -0.65
CA PRO A 76 -10.74 -5.53 -1.58
C PRO A 76 -9.55 -4.80 -0.94
N SER A 77 -9.73 -4.23 0.25
CA SER A 77 -8.70 -3.44 0.94
C SER A 77 -7.51 -4.29 1.39
N LEU A 78 -7.78 -5.47 1.93
CA LEU A 78 -6.73 -6.44 2.29
C LEU A 78 -5.94 -6.88 1.07
N THR A 79 -6.62 -7.13 -0.06
CA THR A 79 -5.96 -7.49 -1.32
C THR A 79 -5.04 -6.37 -1.79
N LEU A 80 -5.52 -5.11 -1.79
CA LEU A 80 -4.69 -3.95 -2.14
C LEU A 80 -3.47 -3.82 -1.22
N THR A 81 -3.63 -4.06 0.08
CA THR A 81 -2.53 -4.01 1.04
C THR A 81 -1.51 -5.10 0.79
N PHE A 82 -1.97 -6.32 0.52
CA PHE A 82 -1.10 -7.46 0.22
C PHE A 82 -0.27 -7.22 -1.05
N LEU A 83 -0.89 -6.67 -2.09
CA LEU A 83 -0.19 -6.31 -3.34
C LEU A 83 0.93 -5.28 -3.14
N ARG A 84 0.86 -4.47 -2.07
CA ARG A 84 1.89 -3.45 -1.77
C ARG A 84 2.93 -3.91 -0.76
N LEU A 85 2.78 -5.10 -0.17
CA LEU A 85 3.64 -5.52 0.92
C LEU A 85 5.10 -5.65 0.49
N SER A 86 5.36 -6.31 -0.65
CA SER A 86 6.72 -6.49 -1.19
C SER A 86 7.38 -5.16 -1.54
N ASP A 87 6.63 -4.23 -2.11
CA ASP A 87 7.09 -2.89 -2.45
C ASP A 87 7.63 -2.13 -1.24
N PHE A 88 6.84 -2.08 -0.15
CA PHE A 88 7.25 -1.44 1.09
C PHE A 88 8.42 -2.18 1.74
N TYR A 89 8.47 -3.50 1.65
CA TYR A 89 9.59 -4.30 2.15
C TYR A 89 10.90 -3.92 1.46
N PHE A 90 10.94 -3.89 0.13
CA PHE A 90 12.17 -3.59 -0.63
C PHE A 90 12.66 -2.16 -0.40
N VAL A 91 11.75 -1.18 -0.40
CA VAL A 91 12.11 0.22 -0.13
C VAL A 91 12.64 0.39 1.29
N SER A 92 11.93 -0.16 2.29
CA SER A 92 12.36 -0.13 3.69
C SER A 92 13.71 -0.81 3.88
N ARG A 93 13.92 -1.99 3.28
CA ARG A 93 15.16 -2.74 3.38
C ARG A 93 16.33 -1.98 2.74
N SER A 94 16.15 -1.44 1.53
CA SER A 94 17.17 -0.67 0.82
C SER A 94 17.56 0.59 1.59
N ALA A 95 16.57 1.35 2.06
CA ALA A 95 16.80 2.56 2.85
C ALA A 95 17.58 2.26 4.14
N MET A 96 17.25 1.16 4.82
CA MET A 96 17.91 0.77 6.06
C MET A 96 19.34 0.30 5.83
N LEU A 97 19.62 -0.46 4.77
CA LEU A 97 21.00 -0.82 4.40
C LEU A 97 21.88 0.42 4.17
N GLN A 98 21.34 1.45 3.51
CA GLN A 98 22.07 2.70 3.29
C GLN A 98 22.36 3.45 4.60
N GLN A 99 21.44 3.39 5.58
CA GLN A 99 21.65 4.03 6.88
C GLN A 99 22.65 3.27 7.75
N ILE A 100 22.63 1.93 7.73
CA ILE A 100 23.54 1.09 8.53
C ILE A 100 25.02 1.32 8.16
N GLN A 101 25.31 1.67 6.90
CA GLN A 101 26.67 1.94 6.41
C GLN A 101 27.19 3.35 6.75
N LYS A 102 26.44 4.17 7.49
CA LYS A 102 26.86 5.54 7.83
C LYS A 102 27.66 5.59 9.13
N LYS A 103 28.64 6.51 9.18
CA LYS A 103 29.55 6.74 10.32
C LYS A 103 28.84 6.95 11.68
N TYR A 104 27.63 7.52 11.71
CA TYR A 104 26.92 7.70 12.98
C TYR A 104 26.50 6.36 13.61
N VAL A 105 26.28 5.32 12.80
CA VAL A 105 25.98 3.97 13.27
C VAL A 105 27.22 3.31 13.84
N GLU A 106 28.37 3.44 13.16
CA GLU A 106 29.66 2.95 13.67
C GLU A 106 30.02 3.59 15.01
N THR A 107 29.82 4.91 15.15
CA THR A 107 30.03 5.61 16.42
C THR A 107 29.07 5.14 17.51
N ALA A 108 27.81 4.86 17.16
CA ALA A 108 26.82 4.34 18.12
C ALA A 108 27.16 2.91 18.58
N GLN A 109 27.67 2.07 17.68
CA GLN A 109 28.16 0.72 17.99
C GLN A 109 29.43 0.76 18.85
N ALA A 110 30.36 1.69 18.58
CA ALA A 110 31.55 1.90 19.40
C ALA A 110 31.20 2.31 20.85
N LYS A 111 30.06 2.98 21.04
CA LYS A 111 29.49 3.30 22.35
C LYS A 111 28.77 2.12 23.02
N SER A 112 28.81 0.92 22.43
CA SER A 112 28.12 -0.29 22.90
C SER A 112 26.62 -0.09 23.12
N LEU A 113 25.98 0.79 22.34
CA LEU A 113 24.53 0.93 22.34
C LEU A 113 23.90 -0.33 21.75
N GLY A 114 22.79 -0.79 22.33
CA GLY A 114 22.12 -2.01 21.84
C GLY A 114 21.62 -1.87 20.41
N ASP A 115 21.77 -2.93 19.62
CA ASP A 115 21.34 -3.04 18.21
C ASP A 115 19.93 -2.49 17.94
N ILE A 116 18.95 -2.90 18.75
CA ILE A 116 17.55 -2.48 18.63
C ILE A 116 17.40 -0.98 18.88
N TYR A 117 18.17 -0.45 19.84
CA TYR A 117 18.16 0.98 20.15
C TYR A 117 18.71 1.79 18.97
N ILE A 118 19.84 1.36 18.38
CA ILE A 118 20.43 2.01 17.20
C ILE A 118 19.44 1.97 16.03
N LEU A 119 18.82 0.80 15.80
CA LEU A 119 17.85 0.61 14.72
C LEU A 119 16.65 1.55 14.86
N MET A 120 15.99 1.55 16.03
CA MET A 120 14.74 2.28 16.24
C MET A 120 14.94 3.78 16.42
N ARG A 121 16.04 4.19 17.06
CA ARG A 121 16.27 5.60 17.43
C ARG A 121 17.12 6.37 16.42
N HIS A 122 18.03 5.70 15.71
CA HIS A 122 18.95 6.37 14.77
C HIS A 122 18.66 6.01 13.30
N CYS A 123 18.57 4.72 12.97
CA CYS A 123 18.43 4.32 11.57
C CYS A 123 17.01 4.56 11.03
N LEU A 124 15.97 4.13 11.75
CA LEU A 124 14.59 4.18 11.29
C LEU A 124 14.08 5.62 11.03
N PRO A 125 14.31 6.61 11.90
CA PRO A 125 13.92 8.00 11.63
C PRO A 125 14.65 8.61 10.41
N ASN A 126 15.86 8.13 10.11
CA ASN A 126 16.61 8.57 8.95
C ASN A 126 16.21 7.85 7.65
N ALA A 127 15.72 6.62 7.76
CA ALA A 127 15.19 5.85 6.64
C ALA A 127 13.70 6.15 6.32
N ILE A 128 13.01 6.98 7.11
CA ILE A 128 11.58 7.26 6.90
C ILE A 128 11.29 8.03 5.61
N ASN A 129 12.24 8.85 5.14
CA ASN A 129 12.06 9.69 3.95
C ASN A 129 11.68 8.85 2.71
N PRO A 130 12.47 7.85 2.28
CA PRO A 130 12.11 7.01 1.13
C PRO A 130 10.86 6.15 1.37
N ILE A 131 10.60 5.73 2.62
CA ILE A 131 9.40 4.97 2.97
C ILE A 131 8.15 5.83 2.78
N MET A 132 8.20 7.10 3.20
CA MET A 132 7.14 8.07 2.96
C MET A 132 6.92 8.29 1.46
N THR A 133 7.99 8.22 0.65
CA THR A 133 7.87 8.50 -0.80
C THR A 133 7.13 7.37 -1.45
N ARG A 134 7.48 6.14 -1.04
CA ARG A 134 6.76 4.96 -1.47
C ARG A 134 5.30 4.98 -1.01
N PHE A 135 5.00 5.52 0.17
CA PHE A 135 3.63 5.67 0.64
C PHE A 135 2.81 6.61 -0.24
N LEU A 136 3.32 7.81 -0.53
CA LEU A 136 2.65 8.77 -1.41
C LEU A 136 2.44 8.21 -2.82
N LEU A 137 3.46 7.57 -3.40
CA LEU A 137 3.35 6.89 -4.68
C LEU A 137 2.32 5.75 -4.64
N SER A 138 2.25 5.00 -3.54
CA SER A 138 1.28 3.92 -3.39
C SER A 138 -0.15 4.45 -3.48
N ILE A 139 -0.46 5.61 -2.88
CA ILE A 139 -1.79 6.23 -2.99
C ILE A 139 -2.13 6.52 -4.45
N GLN A 140 -1.18 7.07 -5.22
CA GLN A 140 -1.39 7.37 -6.64
C GLN A 140 -1.61 6.10 -7.47
N ILE A 141 -0.81 5.05 -7.23
CA ILE A 141 -0.95 3.78 -7.94
C ILE A 141 -2.23 3.04 -7.48
N MET A 142 -2.76 3.29 -6.28
CA MET A 142 -4.03 2.71 -5.86
C MET A 142 -5.17 3.11 -6.81
N PHE A 143 -5.24 4.34 -7.32
CA PHE A 143 -6.24 4.72 -8.33
C PHE A 143 -6.20 3.83 -9.58
N ASN A 144 -5.00 3.46 -10.02
CA ASN A 144 -4.81 2.55 -11.15
C ASN A 144 -5.11 1.09 -10.79
N ALA A 145 -4.68 0.64 -9.60
CA ALA A 145 -4.84 -0.74 -9.15
C ALA A 145 -6.26 -1.10 -8.73
N THR A 146 -7.08 -0.09 -8.39
CA THR A 146 -8.49 -0.27 -8.04
C THR A 146 -9.26 -0.95 -9.18
N LEU A 147 -8.92 -0.71 -10.44
CA LEU A 147 -9.54 -1.41 -11.58
C LEU A 147 -9.48 -2.94 -11.45
N ILE A 148 -8.32 -3.49 -11.08
CA ILE A 148 -8.13 -4.95 -10.98
C ILE A 148 -9.02 -5.50 -9.86
N VAL A 149 -9.01 -4.83 -8.71
CA VAL A 149 -9.76 -5.23 -7.52
C VAL A 149 -11.26 -5.07 -7.75
N GLU A 150 -11.71 -3.99 -8.39
CA GLU A 150 -13.12 -3.79 -8.78
C GLU A 150 -13.62 -4.91 -9.71
N ASN A 151 -12.79 -5.38 -10.65
CA ASN A 151 -13.18 -6.50 -11.52
C ASN A 151 -13.31 -7.81 -10.76
N VAL A 152 -12.32 -8.12 -9.92
CA VAL A 152 -12.27 -9.40 -9.20
C VAL A 152 -13.36 -9.49 -8.15
N PHE A 153 -13.56 -8.43 -7.36
CA PHE A 153 -14.55 -8.39 -6.28
C PHE A 153 -15.89 -7.78 -6.71
N LYS A 154 -16.07 -7.40 -7.98
CA LYS A 154 -17.27 -6.70 -8.48
C LYS A 154 -17.69 -5.51 -7.60
N TYR A 155 -16.72 -4.88 -6.94
CA TYR A 155 -16.96 -3.75 -6.04
C TYR A 155 -17.13 -2.49 -6.90
N PRO A 156 -18.18 -1.68 -6.70
CA PRO A 156 -18.40 -0.49 -7.50
C PRO A 156 -17.34 0.58 -7.20
N GLY A 157 -16.74 1.15 -8.23
CA GLY A 157 -15.82 2.27 -8.07
C GLY A 157 -15.53 2.99 -9.39
N ILE A 158 -14.49 3.83 -9.37
CA ILE A 158 -14.15 4.73 -10.48
C ILE A 158 -13.71 3.93 -11.71
N GLY A 159 -13.08 2.79 -11.53
CA GLY A 159 -12.62 1.97 -12.65
C GLY A 159 -13.77 1.42 -13.50
N LYS A 160 -14.87 1.02 -12.85
CA LYS A 160 -16.12 0.65 -13.51
C LYS A 160 -16.69 1.82 -14.30
N LEU A 161 -16.73 3.02 -13.72
CA LEU A 161 -17.21 4.22 -14.42
C LEU A 161 -16.38 4.52 -15.68
N ILE A 162 -15.05 4.40 -15.61
CA ILE A 162 -14.17 4.57 -16.76
C ILE A 162 -14.48 3.52 -17.83
N ARG A 163 -14.61 2.24 -17.44
CA ARG A 163 -14.95 1.16 -18.37
C ARG A 163 -16.27 1.42 -19.09
N ASP A 164 -17.29 1.79 -18.32
CA ASP A 164 -18.62 2.05 -18.86
C ASP A 164 -18.56 3.24 -19.82
N ALA A 165 -17.86 4.34 -19.45
CA ALA A 165 -17.64 5.49 -20.32
C ALA A 165 -16.92 5.13 -21.63
N VAL A 166 -15.89 4.28 -21.57
CA VAL A 166 -15.18 3.78 -22.77
C VAL A 166 -16.11 2.94 -23.64
N PHE A 167 -16.89 2.05 -23.05
CA PHE A 167 -17.78 1.14 -23.77
C PHE A 167 -18.90 1.90 -24.48
N TYR A 168 -19.52 2.87 -23.81
CA TYR A 168 -20.54 3.74 -24.37
C TYR A 168 -19.98 4.90 -25.19
N ARG A 169 -18.65 5.01 -25.31
CA ARG A 169 -17.94 6.10 -26.01
C ARG A 169 -18.34 7.50 -25.50
N ASP A 170 -18.61 7.60 -24.20
CA ASP A 170 -18.91 8.86 -23.53
C ASP A 170 -17.60 9.59 -23.20
N TYR A 171 -17.07 10.30 -24.20
CA TYR A 171 -15.82 11.04 -24.06
C TYR A 171 -15.91 12.18 -23.04
N LEU A 172 -17.09 12.78 -22.86
CA LEU A 172 -17.28 13.88 -21.92
C LEU A 172 -17.18 13.39 -20.48
N LEU A 173 -17.85 12.26 -20.16
CA LEU A 173 -17.73 11.61 -18.87
C LEU A 173 -16.30 11.18 -18.59
N LEU A 174 -15.63 10.59 -19.58
CA LEU A 174 -14.25 10.12 -19.46
C LEU A 174 -13.28 11.27 -19.18
N GLN A 175 -13.42 12.40 -19.88
CA GLN A 175 -12.62 13.61 -19.65
C GLN A 175 -12.88 14.20 -18.25
N GLY A 176 -14.14 14.22 -17.80
CA GLY A 176 -14.51 14.66 -16.45
C GLY A 176 -13.86 13.79 -15.36
N ILE A 177 -13.89 12.47 -15.52
CA ILE A 177 -13.25 11.53 -14.59
C ILE A 177 -11.73 11.79 -14.53
N PHE A 178 -11.07 11.93 -15.69
CA PHE A 178 -9.63 12.20 -15.73
C PHE A 178 -9.24 13.54 -15.13
N LEU A 179 -10.06 14.57 -15.32
CA LEU A 179 -9.84 15.87 -14.69
C LEU A 179 -9.88 15.75 -13.16
N VAL A 180 -10.91 15.08 -12.61
CA VAL A 180 -11.04 14.88 -11.16
C VAL A 180 -9.88 14.07 -10.59
N ILE A 181 -9.50 12.97 -11.26
CA ILE A 181 -8.35 12.13 -10.84
C ILE A 181 -7.06 12.95 -10.88
N THR A 182 -6.84 13.76 -11.92
CA THR A 182 -5.64 14.59 -12.07
C THR A 182 -5.55 15.62 -10.94
N ILE A 183 -6.62 16.35 -10.66
CA ILE A 183 -6.66 17.32 -9.55
C ILE A 183 -6.36 16.62 -8.22
N PHE A 184 -6.96 15.44 -8.00
CA PHE A 184 -6.75 14.68 -6.77
C PHE A 184 -5.30 14.22 -6.60
N ILE A 185 -4.69 13.64 -7.65
CA ILE A 185 -3.29 13.21 -7.64
C ILE A 185 -2.35 14.39 -7.41
N LEU A 186 -2.57 15.52 -8.11
CA LEU A 186 -1.79 16.74 -7.91
C LEU A 186 -1.89 17.25 -6.47
N THR A 187 -3.09 17.23 -5.90
CA THR A 187 -3.31 17.62 -4.50
C THR A 187 -2.51 16.75 -3.54
N ILE A 188 -2.51 15.42 -3.73
CA ILE A 188 -1.71 14.52 -2.90
C ILE A 188 -0.22 14.77 -3.07
N SER A 189 0.26 14.98 -4.31
CA SER A 189 1.67 15.24 -4.58
C SER A 189 2.13 16.52 -3.87
N LEU A 190 1.36 17.61 -3.96
CA LEU A 190 1.65 18.87 -3.27
C LEU A 190 1.65 18.71 -1.74
N LEU A 191 0.67 17.98 -1.18
CA LEU A 191 0.66 17.67 0.25
C LEU A 191 1.88 16.86 0.67
N GLY A 192 2.29 15.92 -0.16
CA GLY A 192 3.50 15.12 0.03
C GLY A 192 4.76 15.97 0.08
N GLU A 193 4.94 16.87 -0.89
CA GLU A 193 6.08 17.80 -0.95
C GLU A 193 6.15 18.70 0.29
N ASN A 194 5.03 19.28 0.71
CA ASN A 194 4.97 20.08 1.94
C ASN A 194 5.36 19.27 3.18
N PHE A 195 4.94 18.00 3.25
CA PHE A 195 5.29 17.11 4.33
C PHE A 195 6.79 16.78 4.36
N TYR A 196 7.42 16.56 3.18
CA TYR A 196 8.86 16.39 3.09
C TYR A 196 9.64 17.58 3.62
N GLN A 197 9.29 18.78 3.17
CA GLN A 197 9.96 20.01 3.60
C GLN A 197 9.89 20.19 5.12
N THR A 198 8.77 19.79 5.73
CA THR A 198 8.60 19.86 7.19
C THR A 198 9.48 18.85 7.94
N ILE A 199 9.62 17.63 7.41
CA ILE A 199 10.49 16.61 8.00
C ILE A 199 11.96 16.99 7.87
N GLU A 200 12.36 17.51 6.71
CA GLU A 200 13.75 17.91 6.44
C GLU A 200 14.19 19.06 7.35
N LYS A 201 13.37 20.11 7.50
CA LYS A 201 13.61 21.21 8.45
C LYS A 201 13.79 20.76 9.90
N ARG A 202 13.19 19.64 10.32
CA ARG A 202 13.38 19.09 11.67
C ARG A 202 14.70 18.35 11.88
N LYS A 203 15.37 17.92 10.81
CA LYS A 203 16.65 17.19 10.89
C LYS A 203 17.87 18.10 10.85
N GLU A 204 17.70 19.35 10.42
CA GLU A 204 18.76 20.38 10.38
C GLU A 204 18.88 21.21 11.68
N LEU A 205 17.97 20.99 12.65
CA LEU A 205 17.98 21.60 13.99
C LEU A 205 18.46 20.60 15.05
#